data_AF-A0A4R4U8I4-F1
#
_entry.id   AF-A0A4R4U8I4-F1
#
_cell.length_a   1.000
_cell.length_b   1.000
_cell.length_c   1.000
_cell.angle_alpha   90.00
_cell.angle_beta   90.00
_cell.angle_gamma   90.00
#
_symmetry.space_group_name_H-M   'P 1'
#
loop_
_entity.id
_entity.type
_entity.pdbx_description
1 polymer ?
#
loop_
_entity_poly.entity_id
_entity_poly.type
_entity_poly.pdbx_seq_one_letter_code
_entity_poly.pdbx_strand_id
1 'polypeptide(L)'
;MSALSSLARLEAAAAGVARPLATVRHCHVPDAPLVLVPLRLAGEAAAPLAAMIGSAPEDATLLVVPQPRNRDLRFAFAADLAKLVLNHIETSRGAVEELPPGKEGEERIRYEDAPQLLVPNRGGVAFLRMMGRSTRFRSTEGPYAVDPAVPVLGRWLTWFADRYDHPGSSLLGAMTELLRLHWATGQSSLEDGNLAALMGWIDPPGGLDGPAAAARAEDPVACPPAGPATDPTFDNEILAPAIAAFDRAGPGSRAEERLRVAVASQLTPTWDLMWRAAGLLRALPEGASVPKRWERDRDAFTYYHQTFGEAYPQARRDPPVRAARRLHDLERAQDAYDAQRAFDDPLVMAEHRLAGQAFGGVVTDCDPARLDETGKRPKLRPHLRVGTRDPLRLDAGTTVCSAARPALKGRIVEIADGAVLLELTGGMGRKLTPEPGVVPEVGDRVCFTSLTDGAFGAAKFPDREDTPWTHGGPPGEYVPTNEDAEEEWS
;
A
#
# COMPACT_ATOMS: atom_id res chain seq x y z
N MET A 1 -12.76 0.61 14.26
CA MET A 1 -13.22 -0.74 13.85
C MET A 1 -14.70 -0.63 13.56
N SER A 2 -15.14 -1.23 12.48
CA SER A 2 -16.49 -1.11 11.94
C SER A 2 -17.43 -2.16 12.54
N ALA A 3 -18.76 -2.05 12.34
CA ALA A 3 -19.69 -3.03 12.89
C ALA A 3 -19.53 -4.41 12.23
N LEU A 4 -19.42 -4.46 10.90
CA LEU A 4 -19.23 -5.72 10.17
C LEU A 4 -17.86 -6.33 10.41
N SER A 5 -16.80 -5.52 10.49
CA SER A 5 -15.48 -6.05 10.83
C SER A 5 -15.46 -6.64 12.25
N SER A 6 -16.19 -6.05 13.20
CA SER A 6 -16.34 -6.61 14.55
C SER A 6 -17.11 -7.94 14.51
N LEU A 7 -18.21 -8.01 13.75
CA LEU A 7 -18.96 -9.25 13.55
C LEU A 7 -18.10 -10.35 12.91
N ALA A 8 -17.39 -10.04 11.83
CA ALA A 8 -16.52 -10.99 11.13
C ALA A 8 -15.42 -11.55 12.04
N ARG A 9 -14.87 -10.75 12.96
CA ARG A 9 -13.91 -11.23 13.96
C ARG A 9 -14.54 -12.18 14.98
N LEU A 10 -15.75 -11.88 15.45
CA LEU A 10 -16.49 -12.78 16.34
C LEU A 10 -16.84 -14.09 15.64
N GLU A 11 -17.26 -14.03 14.37
CA GLU A 11 -17.52 -15.21 13.55
C GLU A 11 -16.25 -16.02 13.26
N ALA A 12 -15.11 -15.35 13.08
CA ALA A 12 -13.82 -16.01 12.93
C ALA A 12 -13.45 -16.77 14.21
N ALA A 13 -13.54 -16.10 15.36
CA ALA A 13 -13.28 -16.71 16.66
C ALA A 13 -14.19 -17.91 16.93
N ALA A 14 -15.50 -17.79 16.63
CA ALA A 14 -16.45 -18.87 16.83
C ALA A 14 -16.22 -20.07 15.89
N ALA A 15 -15.78 -19.81 14.66
CA ALA A 15 -15.56 -20.85 13.65
C ALA A 15 -14.15 -21.45 13.66
N GLY A 16 -13.22 -20.83 14.38
CA GLY A 16 -11.81 -21.24 14.40
C GLY A 16 -11.10 -21.04 13.06
N VAL A 17 -11.54 -20.11 12.21
CA VAL A 17 -10.93 -19.82 10.91
C VAL A 17 -11.22 -18.37 10.50
N ALA A 18 -10.33 -17.74 9.73
CA ALA A 18 -10.53 -16.37 9.28
C ALA A 18 -11.82 -16.20 8.44
N ARG A 19 -12.42 -15.02 8.52
CA ARG A 19 -13.59 -14.62 7.71
C ARG A 19 -13.20 -13.60 6.66
N PRO A 20 -13.71 -13.69 5.43
CA PRO A 20 -13.45 -12.69 4.41
C PRO A 20 -14.07 -11.34 4.82
N LEU A 21 -13.29 -10.27 4.68
CA LEU A 21 -13.72 -8.87 4.77
C LEU A 21 -13.93 -8.25 3.39
N ALA A 22 -13.44 -8.90 2.34
CA ALA A 22 -13.49 -8.45 0.97
C ALA A 22 -13.79 -9.64 0.04
N THR A 23 -14.49 -9.38 -1.06
CA THR A 23 -14.75 -10.38 -2.12
C THR A 23 -13.77 -10.26 -3.29
N VAL A 24 -13.04 -9.15 -3.36
CA VAL A 24 -12.03 -8.87 -4.40
C VAL A 24 -10.73 -8.43 -3.74
N ARG A 25 -9.59 -8.62 -4.41
CA ARG A 25 -8.33 -8.02 -3.98
C ARG A 25 -8.31 -6.53 -4.30
N HIS A 26 -7.89 -5.73 -3.33
CA HIS A 26 -7.82 -4.26 -3.43
C HIS A 26 -6.39 -3.74 -3.67
N CYS A 27 -5.45 -4.65 -3.93
CA CYS A 27 -4.05 -4.38 -4.26
C CYS A 27 -3.65 -5.10 -5.55
N HIS A 28 -2.69 -4.51 -6.27
CA HIS A 28 -2.03 -5.20 -7.38
C HIS A 28 -1.01 -6.20 -6.81
N VAL A 29 -0.94 -7.41 -7.36
CA VAL A 29 0.05 -8.42 -7.03
C VAL A 29 0.50 -9.08 -8.34
N PRO A 30 1.69 -8.73 -8.87
CA PRO A 30 2.20 -9.32 -10.10
C PRO A 30 2.62 -10.77 -9.86
N ASP A 31 2.99 -11.47 -10.93
CA ASP A 31 3.46 -12.86 -10.82
C ASP A 31 4.87 -12.97 -10.22
N ALA A 32 5.71 -11.94 -10.42
CA ALA A 32 7.10 -11.90 -9.97
C ALA A 32 7.39 -10.64 -9.12
N PRO A 33 6.70 -10.43 -7.98
CA PRO A 33 7.04 -9.33 -7.07
C PRO A 33 8.40 -9.60 -6.42
N LEU A 34 9.14 -8.55 -6.07
CA LEU A 34 10.37 -8.71 -5.29
C LEU A 34 10.01 -8.88 -3.81
N VAL A 35 10.06 -10.11 -3.32
CA VAL A 35 9.90 -10.40 -1.88
C VAL A 35 11.22 -10.09 -1.19
N LEU A 36 11.18 -9.35 -0.07
CA LEU A 36 12.34 -9.01 0.75
C LEU A 36 11.99 -9.22 2.23
N VAL A 37 12.65 -10.18 2.87
CA VAL A 37 12.52 -10.50 4.29
C VAL A 37 13.77 -10.01 5.02
N PRO A 38 13.75 -8.84 5.68
CA PRO A 38 14.93 -8.29 6.34
C PRO A 38 15.05 -8.77 7.79
N LEU A 39 16.27 -8.87 8.29
CA LEU A 39 16.62 -8.96 9.70
C LEU A 39 17.62 -7.87 10.08
N ARG A 40 17.50 -7.38 11.32
CA ARG A 40 18.43 -6.44 11.93
C ARG A 40 18.95 -6.97 13.25
N LEU A 41 20.15 -6.57 13.64
CA LEU A 41 20.66 -6.85 14.97
C LEU A 41 19.83 -6.09 16.03
N ALA A 42 19.44 -6.78 17.11
CA ALA A 42 18.76 -6.15 18.24
C ALA A 42 19.66 -5.13 18.96
N GLY A 43 19.05 -4.08 19.52
CA GLY A 43 19.76 -3.04 20.30
C GLY A 43 20.56 -2.02 19.49
N GLU A 44 20.82 -2.27 18.20
CA GLU A 44 21.54 -1.37 17.31
C GLU A 44 20.56 -0.72 16.31
N ALA A 45 20.62 0.61 16.16
CA ALA A 45 19.92 1.30 15.09
C ALA A 45 20.65 1.04 13.76
N ALA A 46 19.92 0.70 12.69
CA ALA A 46 20.47 0.53 11.33
C ALA A 46 21.61 -0.50 11.16
N ALA A 47 21.63 -1.55 11.98
CA ALA A 47 22.55 -2.68 11.78
C ALA A 47 21.85 -3.81 11.02
N PRO A 48 21.95 -3.88 9.67
CA PRO A 48 21.46 -5.03 8.91
C PRO A 48 22.15 -6.30 9.40
N LEU A 49 21.37 -7.34 9.66
CA LEU A 49 21.88 -8.68 9.97
C LEU A 49 21.84 -9.56 8.72
N ALA A 50 20.69 -9.59 8.04
CA ALA A 50 20.51 -10.36 6.82
C ALA A 50 19.28 -9.89 6.03
N ALA A 51 19.19 -10.35 4.80
CA ALA A 51 17.96 -10.29 4.01
C ALA A 51 17.85 -11.54 3.14
N MET A 52 16.65 -12.11 3.07
CA MET A 52 16.28 -13.06 2.03
C MET A 52 15.47 -12.33 0.98
N ILE A 53 15.86 -12.44 -0.29
CA ILE A 53 15.31 -11.63 -1.38
C ILE A 53 15.25 -12.41 -2.70
N GLY A 54 14.21 -12.17 -3.49
CA GLY A 54 14.01 -12.81 -4.79
C GLY A 54 12.62 -12.60 -5.37
N SER A 55 12.43 -12.99 -6.63
CA SER A 55 11.18 -12.80 -7.38
C SER A 55 10.44 -14.09 -7.72
N ALA A 56 10.90 -15.24 -7.22
CA ALA A 56 10.21 -16.52 -7.29
C ALA A 56 10.45 -17.34 -6.00
N PRO A 57 9.55 -18.27 -5.62
CA PRO A 57 9.71 -19.09 -4.41
C PRO A 57 11.05 -19.84 -4.33
N GLU A 58 11.50 -20.38 -5.47
CA GLU A 58 12.74 -21.13 -5.63
C GLU A 58 13.99 -20.27 -5.84
N ASP A 59 13.84 -18.97 -6.06
CA ASP A 59 14.91 -18.02 -6.36
C ASP A 59 15.28 -17.16 -5.14
N ALA A 60 15.47 -17.82 -3.99
CA ALA A 60 15.82 -17.14 -2.75
C ALA A 60 17.32 -16.83 -2.68
N THR A 61 17.68 -15.55 -2.73
CA THR A 61 19.04 -15.09 -2.44
C THR A 61 19.16 -14.64 -0.98
N LEU A 62 20.10 -15.24 -0.25
CA LEU A 62 20.39 -14.89 1.15
C LEU A 62 21.65 -14.02 1.25
N LEU A 63 21.46 -12.78 1.73
CA LEU A 63 22.53 -11.85 2.11
C LEU A 63 22.71 -11.86 3.63
N VAL A 64 23.94 -11.93 4.14
CA VAL A 64 24.25 -11.96 5.57
C VAL A 64 25.39 -11.00 5.89
N VAL A 65 25.24 -10.26 6.99
CA VAL A 65 26.29 -9.42 7.58
C VAL A 65 26.89 -10.18 8.76
N PRO A 66 28.06 -10.81 8.62
CA PRO A 66 28.56 -11.73 9.64
C PRO A 66 29.00 -11.02 10.93
N GLN A 67 29.31 -9.73 10.85
CA GLN A 67 29.51 -8.85 12.00
C GLN A 67 28.74 -7.54 11.79
N PRO A 68 27.47 -7.46 12.25
CA PRO A 68 26.62 -6.28 12.04
C PRO A 68 27.13 -5.00 12.71
N ARG A 69 28.20 -5.03 13.51
CA ARG A 69 28.87 -3.82 14.06
C ARG A 69 29.97 -3.27 13.17
N ASN A 70 30.41 -4.02 12.17
CA ASN A 70 31.44 -3.58 11.24
C ASN A 70 30.81 -2.75 10.11
N ARG A 71 31.21 -1.48 10.00
CA ARG A 71 30.68 -0.51 9.01
C ARG A 71 30.92 -0.94 7.57
N ASP A 72 32.09 -1.50 7.26
CA ASP A 72 32.45 -1.91 5.90
C ASP A 72 31.56 -3.08 5.45
N LEU A 73 31.30 -4.03 6.35
CA LEU A 73 30.40 -5.15 6.06
C LEU A 73 28.94 -4.70 5.89
N ARG A 74 28.49 -3.66 6.61
CA ARG A 74 27.16 -3.08 6.40
C ARG A 74 27.02 -2.47 5.00
N PHE A 75 28.05 -1.76 4.51
CA PHE A 75 28.01 -1.18 3.17
C PHE A 75 28.22 -2.20 2.07
N ALA A 76 29.02 -3.25 2.30
CA ALA A 76 29.10 -4.38 1.39
C ALA A 76 27.72 -5.04 1.22
N PHE A 77 26.99 -5.26 2.31
CA PHE A 77 25.61 -5.73 2.26
C PHE A 77 24.68 -4.77 1.52
N ALA A 78 24.80 -3.45 1.76
CA ALA A 78 23.99 -2.47 1.04
C ALA A 78 24.29 -2.48 -0.48
N ALA A 79 25.54 -2.68 -0.87
CA ALA A 79 25.94 -2.80 -2.27
C ALA A 79 25.39 -4.08 -2.90
N ASP A 80 25.45 -5.22 -2.20
CA ASP A 80 24.87 -6.47 -2.70
C ASP A 80 23.34 -6.43 -2.78
N LEU A 81 22.69 -5.81 -1.79
CA LEU A 81 21.25 -5.55 -1.84
C LEU A 81 20.91 -4.62 -3.01
N ALA A 82 21.73 -3.60 -3.28
CA ALA A 82 21.54 -2.69 -4.39
C ALA A 82 21.56 -3.43 -5.73
N LYS A 83 22.49 -4.38 -5.94
CA LYS A 83 22.53 -5.18 -7.17
C LYS A 83 21.19 -5.87 -7.45
N LEU A 84 20.58 -6.47 -6.44
CA LEU A 84 19.32 -7.23 -6.60
C LEU A 84 18.12 -6.31 -6.78
N VAL A 85 17.99 -5.27 -5.95
CA VAL A 85 16.87 -4.33 -6.00
C VAL A 85 16.91 -3.47 -7.27
N LEU A 86 18.07 -2.92 -7.63
CA LEU A 86 18.22 -2.10 -8.83
C LEU A 86 18.04 -2.93 -10.10
N ASN A 87 18.50 -4.19 -10.12
CA ASN A 87 18.21 -5.09 -11.22
C ASN A 87 16.70 -5.29 -11.39
N HIS A 88 15.98 -5.58 -10.30
CA HIS A 88 14.52 -5.70 -10.36
C HIS A 88 13.86 -4.42 -10.90
N ILE A 89 14.27 -3.25 -10.42
CA ILE A 89 13.76 -1.95 -10.89
C ILE A 89 13.96 -1.77 -12.39
N GLU A 90 15.17 -2.00 -12.90
CA GLU A 90 15.45 -1.83 -14.33
C GLU A 90 14.69 -2.85 -15.18
N THR A 91 14.55 -4.09 -14.72
CA THR A 91 13.76 -5.11 -15.44
C THR A 91 12.26 -4.85 -15.41
N SER A 92 11.76 -4.12 -14.40
CA SER A 92 10.32 -3.84 -14.22
C SER A 92 9.80 -2.70 -15.10
N ARG A 93 10.63 -2.10 -15.96
CA ARG A 93 10.20 -1.04 -16.87
C ARG A 93 9.27 -1.57 -17.97
N GLY A 94 9.53 -2.77 -18.47
CA GLY A 94 8.81 -3.31 -19.63
C GLY A 94 8.96 -2.43 -20.88
N ALA A 95 7.99 -2.51 -21.80
CA ALA A 95 7.93 -1.62 -22.95
C ALA A 95 7.46 -0.21 -22.57
N VAL A 96 7.58 0.73 -23.51
CA VAL A 96 7.09 2.10 -23.35
C VAL A 96 5.74 2.23 -24.05
N GLU A 97 4.73 2.68 -23.30
CA GLU A 97 3.43 3.11 -23.80
C GLU A 97 3.47 4.60 -24.10
N GLU A 98 3.18 4.98 -25.35
CA GLU A 98 2.99 6.38 -25.74
C GLU A 98 1.60 6.85 -25.30
N LEU A 99 1.57 7.89 -24.47
CA LEU A 99 0.33 8.51 -24.03
C LEU A 99 -0.04 9.70 -24.93
N PRO A 100 -1.34 10.07 -25.00
CA PRO A 100 -1.75 11.30 -25.66
C PRO A 100 -0.94 12.50 -25.15
N PRO A 101 -0.54 13.42 -26.06
CA PRO A 101 0.28 14.56 -25.68
C PRO A 101 -0.41 15.38 -24.61
N GLY A 102 0.41 15.98 -23.74
CA GLY A 102 -0.11 16.85 -22.70
C GLY A 102 -0.74 18.12 -23.26
N LYS A 103 -1.21 18.99 -22.37
CA LYS A 103 -1.90 20.22 -22.77
C LYS A 103 -0.99 21.18 -23.54
N GLU A 104 0.33 21.06 -23.37
CA GLU A 104 1.33 21.91 -24.00
C GLU A 104 2.01 21.21 -25.19
N GLY A 105 1.48 20.05 -25.60
CA GLY A 105 1.97 19.29 -26.75
C GLY A 105 3.18 18.41 -26.44
N GLU A 106 3.57 18.29 -25.18
CA GLU A 106 4.69 17.47 -24.75
C GLU A 106 4.39 15.98 -24.94
N GLU A 107 5.36 15.24 -25.49
CA GLU A 107 5.30 13.79 -25.58
C GLU A 107 5.29 13.21 -24.17
N ARG A 108 4.31 12.36 -23.90
CA ARG A 108 4.16 11.69 -22.61
C ARG A 108 4.32 10.21 -22.82
N ILE A 109 5.12 9.60 -21.97
CA ILE A 109 5.30 8.16 -21.97
C ILE A 109 4.93 7.58 -20.61
N ARG A 110 4.61 6.29 -20.61
CA ARG A 110 4.40 5.49 -19.41
C ARG A 110 5.08 4.14 -19.62
N TYR A 111 5.78 3.65 -18.60
CA TYR A 111 6.27 2.28 -18.58
C TYR A 111 5.12 1.29 -18.49
N GLU A 112 5.23 0.17 -19.20
CA GLU A 112 4.22 -0.89 -19.22
C GLU A 112 4.01 -1.49 -17.83
N ASP A 113 5.07 -1.54 -17.03
CA ASP A 113 5.05 -2.10 -15.69
C ASP A 113 5.82 -1.24 -14.67
N ALA A 114 5.80 -1.65 -13.39
CA ALA A 114 6.52 -1.00 -12.31
C ALA A 114 7.00 -2.00 -11.24
N PRO A 115 8.12 -1.70 -10.54
CA PRO A 115 8.68 -2.63 -9.54
C PRO A 115 7.81 -2.69 -8.29
N GLN A 116 7.38 -3.88 -7.90
CA GLN A 116 6.70 -4.12 -6.61
C GLN A 116 7.65 -4.80 -5.62
N LEU A 117 7.76 -4.21 -4.42
CA LEU A 117 8.44 -4.81 -3.28
C LEU A 117 7.43 -5.28 -2.23
N LEU A 118 7.57 -6.51 -1.76
CA LEU A 118 6.76 -7.07 -0.67
C LEU A 118 7.64 -7.41 0.53
N VAL A 119 7.23 -6.94 1.71
CA VAL A 119 7.90 -7.24 2.99
C VAL A 119 6.91 -7.89 3.95
N PRO A 120 7.36 -8.64 4.97
CA PRO A 120 6.44 -9.39 5.85
C PRO A 120 5.45 -8.51 6.62
N ASN A 121 5.93 -7.39 7.15
CA ASN A 121 5.17 -6.53 8.06
C ASN A 121 5.67 -5.08 8.03
N ARG A 122 5.01 -4.20 8.79
CA ARG A 122 5.39 -2.78 8.94
C ARG A 122 6.83 -2.58 9.43
N GLY A 123 7.35 -3.52 10.21
CA GLY A 123 8.75 -3.49 10.65
C GLY A 123 9.71 -3.58 9.47
N GLY A 124 9.43 -4.43 8.48
CA GLY A 124 10.19 -4.52 7.23
C GLY A 124 10.19 -3.19 6.46
N VAL A 125 9.03 -2.53 6.37
CA VAL A 125 8.91 -1.19 5.75
C VAL A 125 9.77 -0.17 6.50
N ALA A 126 9.69 -0.16 7.84
CA ALA A 126 10.47 0.74 8.67
C ALA A 126 11.99 0.52 8.51
N PHE A 127 12.41 -0.74 8.38
CA PHE A 127 13.80 -1.10 8.08
C PHE A 127 14.25 -0.56 6.72
N LEU A 128 13.47 -0.74 5.65
CA LEU A 128 13.81 -0.20 4.32
C LEU A 128 13.85 1.33 4.31
N ARG A 129 12.91 1.99 5.02
CA ARG A 129 12.90 3.45 5.19
C ARG A 129 14.15 3.97 5.89
N MET A 130 14.59 3.26 6.93
CA MET A 130 15.84 3.56 7.65
C MET A 130 17.06 3.33 6.76
N MET A 131 17.14 2.20 6.06
CA MET A 131 18.20 1.93 5.08
C MET A 131 18.26 3.03 4.01
N GLY A 132 17.13 3.45 3.47
CA GLY A 132 17.04 4.56 2.51
C GLY A 132 17.62 5.87 3.03
N ARG A 133 17.33 6.21 4.29
CA ARG A 133 17.89 7.39 4.97
C ARG A 133 19.40 7.30 5.16
N SER A 134 19.87 6.16 5.65
CA SER A 134 21.29 5.96 5.99
C SER A 134 22.23 5.85 4.80
N THR A 135 21.70 5.62 3.59
CA THR A 135 22.49 5.34 2.38
C THR A 135 22.42 6.43 1.31
N ARG A 136 21.30 7.17 1.16
CA ARG A 136 21.08 8.05 0.00
C ARG A 136 22.03 9.24 -0.16
N PHE A 137 22.70 9.65 0.92
CA PHE A 137 23.66 10.78 0.94
C PHE A 137 25.12 10.32 1.03
N ARG A 138 25.41 9.02 0.92
CA ARG A 138 26.78 8.51 1.04
C ARG A 138 27.61 8.93 -0.17
N SER A 139 28.81 9.45 0.10
CA SER A 139 29.78 9.82 -0.94
C SER A 139 30.36 8.59 -1.62
N THR A 140 30.51 8.66 -2.94
CA THR A 140 31.19 7.66 -3.77
C THR A 140 32.66 8.00 -4.02
N GLU A 141 33.12 9.14 -3.48
CA GLU A 141 34.47 9.64 -3.62
C GLU A 141 35.08 9.99 -2.26
N GLY A 142 36.42 9.98 -2.18
CA GLY A 142 37.17 10.30 -0.97
C GLY A 142 37.50 9.10 -0.07
N PRO A 143 38.06 9.33 1.13
CA PRO A 143 38.63 8.28 1.99
C PRO A 143 37.59 7.33 2.60
N TYR A 144 36.30 7.70 2.59
CA TYR A 144 35.19 6.89 3.11
C TYR A 144 34.15 6.61 2.02
N ALA A 145 34.60 6.52 0.77
CA ALA A 145 33.76 6.23 -0.38
C ALA A 145 33.04 4.88 -0.22
N VAL A 146 31.75 4.86 -0.52
CA VAL A 146 30.96 3.63 -0.65
C VAL A 146 30.81 3.24 -2.11
N ASP A 147 30.36 2.01 -2.36
CA ASP A 147 30.00 1.56 -3.71
C ASP A 147 28.95 2.50 -4.34
N PRO A 148 29.09 2.92 -5.62
CA PRO A 148 28.15 3.82 -6.27
C PRO A 148 26.69 3.38 -6.27
N ALA A 149 26.41 2.08 -6.18
CA ALA A 149 25.05 1.56 -6.10
C ALA A 149 24.37 1.84 -4.75
N VAL A 150 25.14 2.10 -3.67
CA VAL A 150 24.60 2.33 -2.32
C VAL A 150 23.75 3.60 -2.23
N PRO A 151 24.22 4.81 -2.62
CA PRO A 151 23.37 6.00 -2.60
C PRO A 151 22.20 5.90 -3.60
N VAL A 152 22.38 5.22 -4.72
CA VAL A 152 21.29 4.96 -5.70
C VAL A 152 20.18 4.12 -5.06
N LEU A 153 20.55 3.01 -4.39
CA LEU A 153 19.61 2.21 -3.61
C LEU A 153 18.91 3.07 -2.54
N GLY A 154 19.65 3.91 -1.83
CA GLY A 154 19.09 4.75 -0.78
C GLY A 154 17.98 5.67 -1.27
N ARG A 155 18.17 6.26 -2.45
CA ARG A 155 17.18 7.12 -3.12
C ARG A 155 15.93 6.32 -3.52
N TRP A 156 16.09 5.13 -4.08
CA TRP A 156 14.99 4.23 -4.42
C TRP A 156 14.23 3.72 -3.20
N LEU A 157 14.90 3.27 -2.15
CA LEU A 157 14.25 2.85 -0.90
C LEU A 157 13.51 3.99 -0.23
N THR A 158 14.03 5.23 -0.32
CA THR A 158 13.31 6.42 0.15
C THR A 158 12.03 6.64 -0.67
N TRP A 159 12.10 6.49 -2.00
CA TRP A 159 10.92 6.60 -2.87
C TRP A 159 9.88 5.49 -2.58
N PHE A 160 10.29 4.23 -2.46
CA PHE A 160 9.38 3.14 -2.07
C PHE A 160 8.71 3.39 -0.72
N ALA A 161 9.45 3.92 0.26
CA ALA A 161 8.89 4.28 1.56
C ALA A 161 7.88 5.44 1.48
N ASP A 162 8.05 6.38 0.56
CA ASP A 162 7.06 7.43 0.26
C ASP A 162 5.83 6.86 -0.46
N ARG A 163 6.03 5.87 -1.36
CA ARG A 163 4.94 5.17 -2.05
C ARG A 163 4.10 4.31 -1.11
N TYR A 164 4.73 3.66 -0.12
CA TYR A 164 4.03 2.95 0.94
C TYR A 164 3.07 3.85 1.72
N ASP A 165 3.46 5.10 1.98
CA ASP A 165 2.59 6.06 2.68
C ASP A 165 1.43 6.55 1.79
N HIS A 166 1.49 6.35 0.47
CA HIS A 166 0.50 6.83 -0.49
C HIS A 166 -0.67 5.83 -0.62
N PRO A 167 -1.90 6.17 -0.17
CA PRO A 167 -3.02 5.24 -0.18
C PRO A 167 -3.35 4.67 -1.56
N GLY A 168 -3.56 3.35 -1.59
CA GLY A 168 -3.85 2.59 -2.80
C GLY A 168 -2.65 2.37 -3.72
N SER A 169 -1.44 2.80 -3.37
CA SER A 169 -0.22 2.35 -4.05
C SER A 169 0.06 0.88 -3.72
N SER A 170 0.57 0.13 -4.70
CA SER A 170 0.99 -1.27 -4.57
C SER A 170 2.49 -1.44 -4.79
N LEU A 171 3.29 -0.37 -4.81
CA LEU A 171 4.73 -0.43 -5.10
C LEU A 171 5.58 -0.97 -3.94
N LEU A 172 5.17 -0.70 -2.69
CA LEU A 172 5.73 -1.32 -1.49
C LEU A 172 4.59 -1.77 -0.59
N GLY A 173 4.51 -3.07 -0.31
CA GLY A 173 3.44 -3.67 0.49
C GLY A 173 3.97 -4.43 1.71
N ALA A 174 3.33 -4.21 2.87
CA ALA A 174 3.51 -5.08 4.04
C ALA A 174 2.45 -6.21 3.98
N MET A 175 2.91 -7.46 3.90
CA MET A 175 2.03 -8.61 3.68
C MET A 175 0.95 -8.74 4.77
N THR A 176 1.29 -8.49 6.04
CA THR A 176 0.29 -8.50 7.13
C THR A 176 -0.81 -7.45 6.93
N GLU A 177 -0.52 -6.29 6.35
CA GLU A 177 -1.55 -5.29 6.07
C GLU A 177 -2.41 -5.67 4.87
N LEU A 178 -1.76 -6.17 3.81
CA LEU A 178 -2.46 -6.64 2.60
C LEU A 178 -3.43 -7.77 2.97
N LEU A 179 -3.01 -8.74 3.78
CA LEU A 179 -3.88 -9.83 4.24
C LEU A 179 -5.04 -9.31 5.13
N ARG A 180 -4.76 -8.45 6.10
CA ARG A 180 -5.80 -7.89 7.00
C ARG A 180 -6.81 -7.00 6.30
N LEU A 181 -6.50 -6.52 5.10
CA LEU A 181 -7.45 -5.81 4.25
C LEU A 181 -8.57 -6.74 3.74
N HIS A 182 -8.29 -8.04 3.62
CA HIS A 182 -9.17 -9.01 2.99
C HIS A 182 -9.71 -10.08 3.95
N TRP A 183 -9.06 -10.29 5.10
CA TRP A 183 -9.48 -11.28 6.09
C TRP A 183 -9.51 -10.71 7.51
N ALA A 184 -10.56 -11.08 8.26
CA ALA A 184 -10.70 -10.91 9.69
C ALA A 184 -10.34 -12.19 10.42
N THR A 185 -9.61 -12.06 11.52
CA THR A 185 -9.22 -13.17 12.40
C THR A 185 -9.94 -13.07 13.75
N GLY A 186 -9.90 -14.14 14.54
CA GLY A 186 -10.40 -14.13 15.92
C GLY A 186 -9.43 -13.49 16.93
N GLN A 187 -8.18 -13.24 16.53
CA GLN A 187 -7.13 -12.67 17.38
C GLN A 187 -7.17 -11.13 17.37
N SER A 188 -6.34 -10.47 18.19
CA SER A 188 -6.21 -9.02 18.28
C SER A 188 -5.47 -8.42 17.07
N SER A 189 -5.64 -7.12 16.85
CA SER A 189 -4.93 -6.40 15.78
C SER A 189 -3.40 -6.38 15.96
N LEU A 190 -2.91 -6.60 17.19
CA LEU A 190 -1.48 -6.70 17.50
C LEU A 190 -0.95 -8.07 17.05
N GLU A 191 -1.66 -9.14 17.37
CA GLU A 191 -1.32 -10.52 16.97
C GLU A 191 -1.38 -10.70 15.46
N ASP A 192 -2.30 -10.01 14.76
CA ASP A 192 -2.29 -9.96 13.29
C ASP A 192 -1.02 -9.30 12.70
N GLY A 193 -0.20 -8.65 13.53
CA GLY A 193 1.12 -8.16 13.13
C GLY A 193 2.15 -9.27 12.93
N ASN A 194 1.91 -10.48 13.45
CA ASN A 194 2.72 -11.67 13.21
C ASN A 194 2.21 -12.40 11.95
N LEU A 195 3.03 -12.44 10.90
CA LEU A 195 2.65 -13.06 9.62
C LEU A 195 2.31 -14.55 9.77
N ALA A 196 3.06 -15.30 10.58
CA ALA A 196 2.82 -16.72 10.78
C ALA A 196 1.48 -16.98 11.49
N ALA A 197 1.18 -16.21 12.54
CA ALA A 197 -0.10 -16.31 13.24
C ALA A 197 -1.28 -15.92 12.35
N LEU A 198 -1.14 -14.83 11.59
CA LEU A 198 -2.14 -14.37 10.62
C LEU A 198 -2.40 -15.41 9.53
N MET A 199 -1.34 -16.00 8.96
CA MET A 199 -1.47 -17.09 7.99
C MET A 199 -2.07 -18.35 8.60
N GLY A 200 -1.80 -18.64 9.88
CA GLY A 200 -2.44 -19.72 10.61
C GLY A 200 -3.96 -19.57 10.69
N TRP A 201 -4.48 -18.35 10.79
CA TRP A 201 -5.92 -18.09 10.73
C TRP A 201 -6.51 -18.18 9.32
N ILE A 202 -5.79 -17.68 8.31
CA ILE A 202 -6.30 -17.56 6.94
C ILE A 202 -6.25 -18.92 6.21
N ASP A 203 -5.15 -19.65 6.38
CA ASP A 203 -4.88 -20.90 5.68
C ASP A 203 -4.16 -21.88 6.63
N PRO A 204 -4.87 -22.39 7.67
CA PRO A 204 -4.27 -23.22 8.70
C PRO A 204 -3.65 -24.50 8.11
N PRO A 205 -2.50 -24.96 8.64
CA PRO A 205 -1.97 -26.27 8.30
C PRO A 205 -2.98 -27.39 8.55
N GLY A 206 -2.93 -28.46 7.75
CA GLY A 206 -3.84 -29.59 7.87
C GLY A 206 -3.87 -30.17 9.29
N GLY A 207 -5.08 -30.32 9.84
CA GLY A 207 -5.30 -30.85 11.19
C GLY A 207 -5.26 -29.82 12.32
N LEU A 208 -5.00 -28.55 12.02
CA LEU A 208 -5.10 -27.44 12.98
C LEU A 208 -6.26 -26.51 12.59
N ASP A 209 -6.86 -25.88 13.59
CA ASP A 209 -7.70 -24.71 13.41
C ASP A 209 -6.87 -23.42 13.54
N GLY A 210 -7.50 -22.27 13.25
CA GLY A 210 -6.87 -20.96 13.33
C GLY A 210 -6.22 -20.67 14.69
N PRO A 211 -6.95 -20.79 15.82
CA PRO A 211 -6.39 -20.61 17.15
C PRO A 211 -5.18 -21.51 17.44
N ALA A 212 -5.25 -22.81 17.13
CA ALA A 212 -4.14 -23.73 17.37
C ALA A 212 -2.93 -23.45 16.48
N ALA A 213 -3.15 -23.08 15.21
CA ALA A 213 -2.11 -22.68 14.29
C ALA A 213 -1.44 -21.36 14.73
N ALA A 214 -2.23 -20.38 15.20
CA ALA A 214 -1.73 -19.13 15.72
C ALA A 214 -0.91 -19.32 17.01
N ALA A 215 -1.40 -20.12 17.96
CA ALA A 215 -0.66 -20.44 19.18
C ALA A 215 0.67 -21.15 18.88
N ARG A 216 0.71 -22.04 17.87
CA ARG A 216 1.96 -22.64 17.40
C ARG A 216 2.91 -21.60 16.81
N ALA A 217 2.39 -20.58 16.14
CA ALA A 217 3.18 -19.50 15.54
C ALA A 217 3.78 -18.53 16.58
N GLU A 218 3.36 -18.60 17.84
CA GLU A 218 3.95 -17.83 18.95
C GLU A 218 5.22 -18.47 19.51
N ASP A 219 5.49 -19.75 19.21
CA ASP A 219 6.74 -20.41 19.59
C ASP A 219 7.88 -19.97 18.65
N PRO A 220 8.83 -19.12 19.10
CA PRO A 220 9.89 -18.59 18.24
C PRO A 220 10.89 -19.65 17.77
N VAL A 221 10.94 -20.82 18.43
CA VAL A 221 11.81 -21.93 18.02
C VAL A 221 11.21 -22.65 16.81
N ALA A 222 9.90 -22.84 16.81
CA ALA A 222 9.18 -23.48 15.71
C ALA A 222 8.84 -22.50 14.58
N CYS A 223 8.53 -21.26 14.93
CA CYS A 223 8.10 -20.19 14.04
C CYS A 223 8.88 -18.91 14.37
N PRO A 224 10.11 -18.75 13.84
CA PRO A 224 10.89 -17.54 14.00
C PRO A 224 10.09 -16.27 13.66
N PRO A 225 10.29 -15.16 14.39
CA PRO A 225 9.64 -13.90 14.07
C PRO A 225 9.93 -13.49 12.61
N ALA A 226 8.91 -12.96 11.93
CA ALA A 226 9.00 -12.53 10.52
C ALA A 226 9.87 -11.29 10.27
N GLY A 227 10.74 -10.95 11.21
CA GLY A 227 11.61 -9.80 11.16
C GLY A 227 10.90 -8.45 11.34
N PRO A 228 11.66 -7.34 11.34
CA PRO A 228 13.10 -7.30 11.22
C PRO A 228 13.83 -7.67 12.52
N ALA A 229 13.15 -7.65 13.66
CA ALA A 229 13.73 -8.12 14.92
C ALA A 229 13.73 -9.65 14.98
N THR A 230 14.79 -10.19 15.57
CA THR A 230 14.95 -11.61 15.93
C THR A 230 14.44 -11.87 17.34
N ASP A 231 14.29 -13.16 17.68
CA ASP A 231 13.95 -13.58 19.03
C ASP A 231 15.16 -13.38 20.00
N PRO A 232 14.97 -12.85 21.22
CA PRO A 232 16.06 -12.64 22.16
C PRO A 232 16.82 -13.91 22.58
N THR A 233 16.16 -15.06 22.64
CA THR A 233 16.82 -16.34 22.96
C THR A 233 17.73 -16.74 21.79
N PHE A 234 17.25 -16.64 20.54
CA PHE A 234 18.10 -16.82 19.36
C PHE A 234 19.31 -15.86 19.37
N ASP A 235 19.08 -14.58 19.69
CA ASP A 235 20.15 -13.58 19.73
C ASP A 235 21.26 -13.93 20.73
N ASN A 236 20.87 -14.33 21.94
CA ASN A 236 21.81 -14.59 23.03
C ASN A 236 22.48 -15.95 22.93
N GLU A 237 21.73 -17.00 22.56
CA GLU A 237 22.22 -18.38 22.62
C GLU A 237 22.85 -18.86 21.31
N ILE A 238 22.44 -18.30 20.16
CA ILE A 238 22.88 -18.75 18.84
C ILE A 238 23.66 -17.66 18.11
N LEU A 239 23.05 -16.49 17.92
CA LEU A 239 23.62 -15.44 17.08
C LEU A 239 24.90 -14.85 17.68
N ALA A 240 24.88 -14.42 18.94
CA ALA A 240 26.03 -13.80 19.59
C ALA A 240 27.25 -14.75 19.66
N PRO A 241 27.11 -16.05 20.05
CA PRO A 241 28.22 -17.00 19.96
C PRO A 241 28.71 -17.24 18.54
N ALA A 242 27.82 -17.27 17.54
CA ALA A 242 28.18 -17.44 16.14
C ALA A 242 28.99 -16.25 15.59
N ILE A 243 28.58 -15.01 15.90
CA ILE A 243 29.33 -13.78 15.58
C ILE A 243 30.70 -13.81 16.27
N ALA A 244 30.76 -14.14 17.57
CA ALA A 244 32.04 -14.21 18.28
C ALA A 244 32.97 -15.30 17.71
N ALA A 245 32.42 -16.41 17.20
CA ALA A 245 33.18 -17.44 16.52
C ALA A 245 33.68 -16.96 15.14
N PHE A 246 32.87 -16.19 14.41
CA PHE A 246 33.28 -15.53 13.17
C PHE A 246 34.42 -14.53 13.43
N ASP A 247 34.30 -13.67 14.45
CA ASP A 247 35.33 -12.68 14.81
C ASP A 247 36.70 -13.33 15.09
N ARG A 248 36.71 -14.55 15.66
CA ARG A 248 37.94 -15.31 15.91
C ARG A 248 38.50 -16.00 14.68
N ALA A 249 37.65 -16.43 13.75
CA ALA A 249 38.03 -17.30 12.64
C ALA A 249 38.24 -16.55 11.31
N GLY A 250 37.55 -15.42 11.12
CA GLY A 250 37.60 -14.60 9.93
C GLY A 250 36.73 -15.09 8.76
N PRO A 251 36.78 -14.37 7.62
CA PRO A 251 36.02 -14.67 6.40
C PRO A 251 36.40 -16.03 5.77
N GLY A 252 35.44 -16.67 5.10
CA GLY A 252 35.59 -17.98 4.46
C GLY A 252 35.71 -19.15 5.44
N SER A 253 35.52 -18.89 6.75
CA SER A 253 35.66 -19.90 7.79
C SER A 253 34.40 -20.76 7.95
N ARG A 254 34.56 -21.93 8.56
CA ARG A 254 33.40 -22.75 9.00
C ARG A 254 32.50 -22.03 10.01
N ALA A 255 33.00 -21.00 10.69
CA ALA A 255 32.19 -20.20 11.60
C ALA A 255 31.22 -19.30 10.84
N GLU A 256 31.67 -18.69 9.74
CA GLU A 256 30.81 -17.91 8.84
C GLU A 256 29.70 -18.78 8.23
N GLU A 257 30.03 -19.99 7.75
CA GLU A 257 29.03 -20.90 7.19
C GLU A 257 27.97 -21.28 8.22
N ARG A 258 28.38 -21.60 9.46
CA ARG A 258 27.42 -21.88 10.55
C ARG A 258 26.53 -20.69 10.87
N LEU A 259 27.08 -19.48 10.85
CA LEU A 259 26.31 -18.25 11.03
C LEU A 259 25.29 -18.06 9.90
N ARG A 260 25.70 -18.27 8.64
CA ARG A 260 24.78 -18.26 7.49
C ARG A 260 23.64 -19.25 7.65
N VAL A 261 23.93 -20.49 8.04
CA VAL A 261 22.91 -21.53 8.27
C VAL A 261 21.95 -21.14 9.40
N ALA A 262 22.47 -20.63 10.52
CA ALA A 262 21.65 -20.20 11.65
C ALA A 262 20.71 -19.03 11.29
N VAL A 263 21.20 -18.07 10.51
CA VAL A 263 20.39 -16.93 10.04
C VAL A 263 19.38 -17.36 8.96
N ALA A 264 19.78 -18.25 8.05
CA ALA A 264 18.88 -18.83 7.06
C ALA A 264 17.67 -19.49 7.73
N SER A 265 17.88 -20.24 8.83
CA SER A 265 16.79 -20.91 9.55
C SER A 265 15.76 -19.94 10.15
N GLN A 266 16.13 -18.67 10.39
CA GLN A 266 15.21 -17.63 10.85
C GLN A 266 14.38 -17.04 9.71
N LEU A 267 14.92 -17.02 8.48
CA LEU A 267 14.32 -16.35 7.32
C LEU A 267 13.44 -17.28 6.47
N THR A 268 13.86 -18.54 6.27
CA THR A 268 13.17 -19.50 5.38
C THR A 268 11.69 -19.70 5.72
N PRO A 269 11.27 -19.87 6.99
CA PRO A 269 9.84 -20.04 7.30
C PRO A 269 9.00 -18.83 6.86
N THR A 270 9.54 -17.62 7.04
CA THR A 270 8.87 -16.38 6.63
C THR A 270 8.84 -16.23 5.11
N TRP A 271 9.90 -16.63 4.42
CA TRP A 271 9.96 -16.65 2.96
C TRP A 271 8.85 -17.50 2.35
N ASP A 272 8.67 -18.73 2.85
CA ASP A 272 7.61 -19.63 2.38
C ASP A 272 6.22 -19.05 2.62
N LEU A 273 6.01 -18.44 3.80
CA LEU A 273 4.76 -17.77 4.15
C LEU A 273 4.47 -16.56 3.24
N MET A 274 5.47 -15.78 2.87
CA MET A 274 5.31 -14.64 1.95
C MET A 274 4.76 -15.08 0.60
N TRP A 275 5.31 -16.14 0.01
CA TRP A 275 4.86 -16.67 -1.27
C TRP A 275 3.48 -17.31 -1.19
N ARG A 276 3.19 -18.05 -0.11
CA ARG A 276 1.84 -18.58 0.15
C ARG A 276 0.81 -17.45 0.26
N ALA A 277 1.14 -16.39 1.01
CA ALA A 277 0.28 -15.23 1.18
C ALA A 277 0.03 -14.49 -0.14
N ALA A 278 1.07 -14.28 -0.96
CA ALA A 278 0.93 -13.72 -2.30
C ALA A 278 0.05 -14.60 -3.20
N GLY A 279 0.14 -15.93 -3.09
CA GLY A 279 -0.74 -16.87 -3.78
C GLY A 279 -2.21 -16.72 -3.38
N LEU A 280 -2.50 -16.61 -2.08
CA LEU A 280 -3.86 -16.41 -1.56
C LEU A 280 -4.47 -15.08 -2.04
N LEU A 281 -3.69 -13.99 -2.01
CA LEU A 281 -4.14 -12.70 -2.55
C LEU A 281 -4.39 -12.78 -4.07
N ARG A 282 -3.54 -13.49 -4.82
CA ARG A 282 -3.73 -13.67 -6.26
C ARG A 282 -4.95 -14.52 -6.62
N ALA A 283 -5.36 -15.43 -5.75
CA ALA A 283 -6.55 -16.24 -5.94
C ALA A 283 -7.87 -15.44 -5.84
N LEU A 284 -7.85 -14.26 -5.22
CA LEU A 284 -9.00 -13.36 -5.20
C LEU A 284 -9.15 -12.64 -6.55
N PRO A 285 -10.39 -12.43 -7.05
CA PRO A 285 -10.63 -11.60 -8.22
C PRO A 285 -10.11 -10.18 -8.00
N GLU A 286 -9.56 -9.55 -9.04
CA GLU A 286 -9.06 -8.18 -8.95
C GLU A 286 -10.21 -7.16 -8.90
N GLY A 287 -10.15 -6.22 -7.94
CA GLY A 287 -11.11 -5.13 -7.83
C GLY A 287 -11.06 -4.19 -9.05
N ALA A 288 -12.21 -3.69 -9.49
CA ALA A 288 -12.34 -2.94 -10.74
C ALA A 288 -11.48 -1.67 -10.80
N SER A 289 -11.16 -1.06 -9.65
CA SER A 289 -10.32 0.14 -9.58
C SER A 289 -8.83 -0.16 -9.42
N VAL A 290 -8.42 -1.41 -9.17
CA VAL A 290 -7.00 -1.80 -9.03
C VAL A 290 -6.18 -1.48 -10.28
N PRO A 291 -6.61 -1.81 -11.52
CA PRO A 291 -5.83 -1.50 -12.72
C PRO A 291 -5.52 -0.02 -12.87
N LYS A 292 -6.52 0.84 -12.61
CA LYS A 292 -6.34 2.30 -12.67
C LYS A 292 -5.38 2.82 -11.59
N ARG A 293 -5.40 2.23 -10.39
CA ARG A 293 -4.40 2.56 -9.36
C ARG A 293 -3.00 2.11 -9.76
N TRP A 294 -2.90 0.96 -10.43
CA TRP A 294 -1.64 0.47 -10.97
C TRP A 294 -1.08 1.35 -12.07
N GLU A 295 -1.91 1.87 -12.98
CA GLU A 295 -1.50 2.88 -13.96
C GLU A 295 -0.89 4.12 -13.30
N ARG A 296 -1.46 4.58 -12.17
CA ARG A 296 -0.92 5.71 -11.40
C ARG A 296 0.44 5.37 -10.76
N ASP A 297 0.63 4.14 -10.30
CA ASP A 297 1.92 3.69 -9.78
C ASP A 297 2.98 3.59 -10.89
N ARG A 298 2.60 3.11 -12.07
CA ARG A 298 3.44 3.12 -13.28
C ARG A 298 3.81 4.53 -13.72
N ASP A 299 2.86 5.48 -13.69
CA ASP A 299 3.13 6.90 -13.95
C ASP A 299 4.15 7.45 -12.94
N ALA A 300 3.96 7.18 -11.65
CA ALA A 300 4.87 7.63 -10.60
C ALA A 300 6.27 7.02 -10.75
N PHE A 301 6.36 5.74 -11.12
CA PHE A 301 7.61 5.06 -11.40
C PHE A 301 8.31 5.64 -12.63
N THR A 302 7.60 5.81 -13.74
CA THR A 302 8.12 6.38 -14.99
C THR A 302 8.73 7.75 -14.74
N TYR A 303 7.97 8.63 -14.08
CA TYR A 303 8.43 9.99 -13.76
C TYR A 303 9.69 9.98 -12.87
N TYR A 304 9.70 9.18 -11.81
CA TYR A 304 10.83 9.15 -10.88
C TYR A 304 12.07 8.52 -11.52
N HIS A 305 11.90 7.50 -12.37
CA HIS A 305 13.00 6.88 -13.13
C HIS A 305 13.62 7.86 -14.13
N GLN A 306 12.79 8.56 -14.92
CA GLN A 306 13.27 9.54 -15.91
C GLN A 306 14.02 10.71 -15.28
N THR A 307 13.57 11.19 -14.13
CA THR A 307 14.17 12.34 -13.43
C THR A 307 15.28 11.96 -12.46
N PHE A 308 15.59 10.67 -12.33
CA PHE A 308 16.49 10.15 -11.31
C PHE A 308 17.91 10.75 -11.39
N GLY A 309 18.46 10.89 -12.60
CA GLY A 309 19.82 11.40 -12.79
C GLY A 309 19.97 12.91 -12.58
N GLU A 310 18.88 13.67 -12.72
CA GLU A 310 18.89 15.13 -12.70
C GLU A 310 18.58 15.68 -11.29
N ALA A 311 17.81 14.94 -10.49
CA ALA A 311 17.40 15.38 -9.17
C ALA A 311 18.48 15.11 -8.10
N TYR A 312 18.63 16.04 -7.15
CA TYR A 312 19.34 15.77 -5.90
C TYR A 312 18.71 14.59 -5.14
N PRO A 313 19.45 13.91 -4.25
CA PRO A 313 18.85 12.99 -3.29
C PRO A 313 17.72 13.68 -2.52
N GLN A 314 16.68 12.92 -2.18
CA GLN A 314 15.52 13.47 -1.49
C GLN A 314 15.96 14.12 -0.17
N ALA A 315 15.59 15.39 0.01
CA ALA A 315 15.95 16.17 1.19
C ALA A 315 15.55 15.47 2.49
N ARG A 316 16.35 15.64 3.54
CA ARG A 316 16.05 15.08 4.87
C ARG A 316 14.75 15.64 5.46
N ARG A 317 14.39 16.88 5.13
CA ARG A 317 13.17 17.55 5.55
C ARG A 317 12.51 18.21 4.36
N ASP A 318 11.19 18.10 4.28
CA ASP A 318 10.43 18.80 3.26
C ASP A 318 10.28 20.29 3.63
N PRO A 319 10.44 21.21 2.66
CA PRO A 319 10.06 22.60 2.88
C PRO A 319 8.54 22.71 3.09
N PRO A 320 8.05 23.74 3.80
CA PRO A 320 6.66 23.83 4.25
C PRO A 320 5.62 23.64 3.14
N VAL A 321 5.81 24.29 1.99
CA VAL A 321 4.88 24.20 0.85
C VAL A 321 4.86 22.78 0.26
N ARG A 322 6.01 22.11 0.14
CA ARG A 322 6.08 20.73 -0.34
C ARG A 322 5.41 19.76 0.64
N ALA A 323 5.64 19.95 1.94
CA ALA A 323 5.00 19.16 2.98
C ALA A 323 3.47 19.31 2.95
N ALA A 324 2.95 20.54 2.80
CA ALA A 324 1.52 20.81 2.68
C ALA A 324 0.89 20.21 1.42
N ARG A 325 1.57 20.34 0.26
CA ARG A 325 1.16 19.69 -1.00
C ARG A 325 1.10 18.17 -0.84
N ARG A 326 2.15 17.57 -0.27
CA ARG A 326 2.22 16.13 -0.01
C ARG A 326 1.08 15.66 0.90
N LEU A 327 0.81 16.37 2.00
CA LEU A 327 -0.28 16.00 2.91
C LEU A 327 -1.64 16.03 2.20
N HIS A 328 -1.92 17.11 1.46
CA HIS A 328 -3.16 17.24 0.67
C HIS A 328 -3.31 16.12 -0.37
N ASP A 329 -2.22 15.74 -1.03
CA ASP A 329 -2.22 14.64 -1.99
C ASP A 329 -2.49 13.28 -1.31
N LEU A 330 -1.95 13.07 -0.10
CA LEU A 330 -2.20 11.86 0.70
C LEU A 330 -3.66 11.79 1.17
N GLU A 331 -4.24 12.89 1.66
CA GLU A 331 -5.65 12.95 2.08
C GLU A 331 -6.59 12.66 0.91
N ARG A 332 -6.34 13.29 -0.25
CA ARG A 332 -7.09 13.00 -1.48
C ARG A 332 -6.97 11.54 -1.91
N ALA A 333 -5.77 10.98 -1.83
CA ALA A 333 -5.54 9.59 -2.18
C ALA A 333 -6.25 8.64 -1.21
N GLN A 334 -6.31 8.97 0.09
CA GLN A 334 -7.05 8.21 1.10
C GLN A 334 -8.55 8.20 0.78
N ASP A 335 -9.17 9.36 0.56
CA ASP A 335 -10.58 9.48 0.22
C ASP A 335 -10.93 8.69 -1.06
N ALA A 336 -10.09 8.85 -2.09
CA ALA A 336 -10.24 8.12 -3.36
C ALA A 336 -10.12 6.61 -3.15
N TYR A 337 -9.14 6.16 -2.37
CA TYR A 337 -8.91 4.74 -2.11
C TYR A 337 -10.08 4.11 -1.34
N ASP A 338 -10.56 4.76 -0.29
CA ASP A 338 -11.70 4.26 0.49
C ASP A 338 -12.98 4.20 -0.34
N ALA A 339 -13.27 5.23 -1.15
CA ALA A 339 -14.42 5.24 -2.05
C ALA A 339 -14.33 4.14 -3.11
N GLN A 340 -13.17 4.00 -3.77
CA GLN A 340 -12.94 2.98 -4.79
C GLN A 340 -13.11 1.56 -4.24
N ARG A 341 -12.57 1.28 -3.05
CA ARG A 341 -12.77 -0.04 -2.41
C ARG A 341 -14.25 -0.32 -2.15
N ALA A 342 -15.00 0.67 -1.70
CA ALA A 342 -16.44 0.53 -1.48
C ALA A 342 -17.21 0.34 -2.79
N PHE A 343 -16.78 0.96 -3.90
CA PHE A 343 -17.39 0.74 -5.21
C PHE A 343 -17.09 -0.65 -5.77
N ASP A 344 -15.85 -1.12 -5.60
CA ASP A 344 -15.38 -2.40 -6.13
C ASP A 344 -15.97 -3.59 -5.37
N ASP A 345 -16.33 -3.43 -4.09
CA ASP A 345 -16.61 -4.54 -3.19
C ASP A 345 -17.91 -4.37 -2.37
N PRO A 346 -18.88 -5.30 -2.52
CA PRO A 346 -20.14 -5.24 -1.79
C PRO A 346 -19.99 -5.41 -0.28
N LEU A 347 -18.97 -6.11 0.23
CA LEU A 347 -18.74 -6.24 1.68
C LEU A 347 -18.23 -4.93 2.27
N VAL A 348 -17.37 -4.22 1.54
CA VAL A 348 -16.91 -2.88 1.93
C VAL A 348 -18.07 -1.88 1.87
N MET A 349 -18.88 -1.91 0.80
CA MET A 349 -20.08 -1.07 0.67
C MET A 349 -21.12 -1.34 1.78
N ALA A 350 -21.26 -2.59 2.22
CA ALA A 350 -22.23 -2.95 3.25
C ALA A 350 -22.00 -2.21 4.57
N GLU A 351 -20.75 -1.89 4.92
CA GLU A 351 -20.45 -1.09 6.11
C GLU A 351 -20.98 0.34 5.95
N HIS A 352 -20.77 0.97 4.79
CA HIS A 352 -21.30 2.30 4.51
C HIS A 352 -22.83 2.32 4.49
N ARG A 353 -23.47 1.23 4.06
CA ARG A 353 -24.93 1.06 4.14
C ARG A 353 -25.41 0.99 5.58
N LEU A 354 -24.73 0.23 6.44
CA LEU A 354 -25.08 0.15 7.87
C LEU A 354 -24.82 1.46 8.63
N ALA A 355 -23.75 2.17 8.27
CA ALA A 355 -23.47 3.50 8.81
C ALA A 355 -24.48 4.57 8.33
N GLY A 356 -25.29 4.25 7.33
CA GLY A 356 -26.27 5.15 6.70
C GLY A 356 -25.66 6.23 5.82
N GLN A 357 -24.43 6.00 5.33
CA GLN A 357 -23.74 6.82 4.33
C GLN A 357 -24.01 6.35 2.89
N ALA A 358 -24.59 5.15 2.75
CA ALA A 358 -25.04 4.56 1.51
C ALA A 358 -26.40 3.90 1.70
N PHE A 359 -27.11 3.64 0.61
CA PHE A 359 -28.34 2.87 0.62
C PHE A 359 -28.48 2.07 -0.67
N GLY A 360 -28.92 0.83 -0.53
CA GLY A 360 -29.24 -0.08 -1.61
C GLY A 360 -30.73 -0.44 -1.61
N GLY A 361 -31.29 -0.70 -2.78
CA GLY A 361 -32.72 -0.92 -2.91
C GLY A 361 -33.17 -1.32 -4.29
N VAL A 362 -34.48 -1.44 -4.46
CA VAL A 362 -35.12 -1.70 -5.75
C VAL A 362 -35.74 -0.39 -6.24
N VAL A 363 -35.58 -0.09 -7.52
CA VAL A 363 -36.26 1.04 -8.15
C VAL A 363 -37.76 0.72 -8.24
N THR A 364 -38.58 1.53 -7.59
CA THR A 364 -40.04 1.35 -7.55
C THR A 364 -40.78 2.23 -8.53
N ASP A 365 -40.20 3.39 -8.86
CA ASP A 365 -40.76 4.36 -9.79
C ASP A 365 -39.62 5.12 -10.47
N CYS A 366 -39.79 5.44 -11.75
CA CYS A 366 -38.79 6.14 -12.53
C CYS A 366 -39.45 7.01 -13.60
N ASP A 367 -39.04 8.28 -13.65
CA ASP A 367 -39.33 9.19 -14.76
C ASP A 367 -38.01 9.50 -15.49
N PRO A 368 -37.62 8.68 -16.49
CA PRO A 368 -36.32 8.79 -17.16
C PRO A 368 -36.22 9.97 -18.12
N ALA A 369 -37.35 10.54 -18.56
CA ALA A 369 -37.40 11.62 -19.55
C ALA A 369 -37.63 13.00 -18.93
N ARG A 370 -37.74 13.09 -17.60
CA ARG A 370 -37.99 14.34 -16.89
C ARG A 370 -36.98 15.43 -17.25
N LEU A 371 -37.51 16.58 -17.67
CA LEU A 371 -36.75 17.80 -17.89
C LEU A 371 -37.04 18.81 -16.78
N ASP A 372 -36.00 19.45 -16.28
CA ASP A 372 -36.10 20.66 -15.46
C ASP A 372 -36.03 21.89 -16.38
N GLU A 373 -37.15 22.62 -16.45
CA GLU A 373 -37.34 23.81 -17.29
C GLU A 373 -37.23 25.13 -16.50
N THR A 374 -36.94 25.08 -15.20
CA THR A 374 -36.91 26.28 -14.34
C THR A 374 -35.76 27.24 -14.65
N GLY A 375 -34.73 26.77 -15.37
CA GLY A 375 -33.56 27.56 -15.77
C GLY A 375 -33.64 28.15 -17.18
N LYS A 376 -32.59 28.86 -17.60
CA LYS A 376 -32.48 29.46 -18.96
C LYS A 376 -32.50 28.43 -20.11
N ARG A 377 -32.23 27.16 -19.81
CA ARG A 377 -32.23 26.04 -20.78
C ARG A 377 -32.76 24.79 -20.07
N PRO A 378 -33.54 23.95 -20.75
CA PRO A 378 -34.00 22.68 -20.18
C PRO A 378 -32.79 21.79 -19.86
N LYS A 379 -32.88 21.07 -18.73
CA LYS A 379 -31.85 20.10 -18.30
C LYS A 379 -32.50 18.76 -18.02
N LEU A 380 -31.90 17.68 -18.51
CA LEU A 380 -32.31 16.33 -18.17
C LEU A 380 -32.10 16.09 -16.66
N ARG A 381 -33.21 15.87 -15.93
CA ARG A 381 -33.25 15.64 -14.48
C ARG A 381 -34.22 14.50 -14.13
N PRO A 382 -33.91 13.25 -14.54
CA PRO A 382 -34.71 12.09 -14.23
C PRO A 382 -34.96 11.94 -12.74
N HIS A 383 -36.15 11.48 -12.40
CA HIS A 383 -36.50 11.12 -11.03
C HIS A 383 -36.49 9.60 -10.88
N LEU A 384 -35.88 9.14 -9.80
CA LEU A 384 -35.72 7.74 -9.48
C LEU A 384 -36.14 7.53 -8.03
N ARG A 385 -37.17 6.72 -7.78
CA ARG A 385 -37.57 6.34 -6.43
C ARG A 385 -37.05 4.95 -6.12
N VAL A 386 -36.28 4.84 -5.04
CA VAL A 386 -35.62 3.61 -4.60
C VAL A 386 -36.20 3.18 -3.28
N GLY A 387 -36.86 2.01 -3.24
CA GLY A 387 -37.31 1.38 -2.00
C GLY A 387 -36.14 0.68 -1.31
N THR A 388 -35.87 1.04 -0.05
CA THR A 388 -34.72 0.57 0.73
C THR A 388 -35.11 0.19 2.16
N ARG A 389 -34.34 -0.71 2.76
CA ARG A 389 -34.44 -1.10 4.18
C ARG A 389 -33.24 -0.65 4.99
N ASP A 390 -32.28 0.00 4.34
CA ASP A 390 -31.06 0.44 5.00
C ASP A 390 -31.38 1.60 5.94
N PRO A 391 -30.65 1.73 7.07
CA PRO A 391 -30.71 2.94 7.87
C PRO A 391 -30.13 4.10 7.05
N LEU A 392 -30.84 5.21 6.90
CA LEU A 392 -30.30 6.41 6.25
C LEU A 392 -29.92 7.46 7.28
N ARG A 393 -28.69 8.00 7.16
CA ARG A 393 -28.22 9.20 7.87
C ARG A 393 -27.92 10.36 6.91
N LEU A 394 -28.28 10.22 5.65
CA LEU A 394 -28.16 11.26 4.64
C LEU A 394 -29.41 12.14 4.67
N ASP A 395 -29.24 13.44 4.44
CA ASP A 395 -30.35 14.39 4.39
C ASP A 395 -30.81 14.66 2.96
N ALA A 396 -32.05 15.17 2.81
CA ALA A 396 -32.49 15.79 1.57
C ALA A 396 -31.52 16.92 1.15
N GLY A 397 -31.20 16.98 -0.14
CA GLY A 397 -30.17 17.86 -0.71
C GLY A 397 -28.79 17.21 -0.82
N THR A 398 -28.54 16.09 -0.15
CA THR A 398 -27.24 15.38 -0.23
C THR A 398 -26.98 14.88 -1.64
N THR A 399 -25.75 15.10 -2.14
CA THR A 399 -25.30 14.54 -3.41
C THR A 399 -24.83 13.10 -3.22
N VAL A 400 -25.28 12.22 -4.10
CA VAL A 400 -24.91 10.80 -4.11
C VAL A 400 -24.49 10.36 -5.49
N CYS A 401 -23.75 9.26 -5.59
CA CYS A 401 -23.42 8.60 -6.84
C CYS A 401 -23.80 7.12 -6.79
N SER A 402 -24.00 6.51 -7.96
CA SER A 402 -24.20 5.07 -8.06
C SER A 402 -22.90 4.32 -7.78
N ALA A 403 -22.91 3.34 -6.88
CA ALA A 403 -21.73 2.53 -6.58
C ALA A 403 -21.24 1.75 -7.82
N ALA A 404 -22.17 1.23 -8.63
CA ALA A 404 -21.84 0.49 -9.86
C ALA A 404 -21.36 1.40 -11.00
N ARG A 405 -21.76 2.68 -10.97
CA ARG A 405 -21.39 3.69 -11.98
C ARG A 405 -21.16 5.04 -11.29
N PRO A 406 -19.99 5.30 -10.70
CA PRO A 406 -19.74 6.53 -9.94
C PRO A 406 -19.92 7.84 -10.72
N ALA A 407 -19.86 7.77 -12.06
CA ALA A 407 -20.18 8.90 -12.93
C ALA A 407 -21.67 9.30 -12.92
N LEU A 408 -22.58 8.35 -12.64
CA LEU A 408 -24.01 8.59 -12.47
C LEU A 408 -24.26 9.22 -11.11
N LYS A 409 -24.54 10.52 -11.12
CA LYS A 409 -24.73 11.35 -9.92
C LYS A 409 -26.19 11.71 -9.76
N GLY A 410 -26.61 11.86 -8.51
CA GLY A 410 -27.95 12.30 -8.14
C GLY A 410 -27.92 13.15 -6.88
N ARG A 411 -29.07 13.75 -6.58
CA ARG A 411 -29.32 14.50 -5.35
C ARG A 411 -30.56 13.93 -4.70
N ILE A 412 -30.51 13.73 -3.39
CA ILE A 412 -31.67 13.30 -2.61
C ILE A 412 -32.67 14.46 -2.60
N VAL A 413 -33.88 14.21 -3.10
CA VAL A 413 -34.98 15.18 -3.07
C VAL A 413 -35.83 14.95 -1.82
N GLU A 414 -36.10 13.70 -1.51
CA GLU A 414 -37.02 13.31 -0.45
C GLU A 414 -36.62 11.94 0.11
N ILE A 415 -36.81 11.76 1.42
CA ILE A 415 -36.70 10.49 2.12
C ILE A 415 -38.01 10.29 2.88
N ALA A 416 -38.80 9.30 2.51
CA ALA A 416 -40.10 9.03 3.12
C ALA A 416 -40.44 7.54 3.04
N ASP A 417 -41.04 6.98 4.10
CA ASP A 417 -41.64 5.64 4.14
C ASP A 417 -40.75 4.50 3.58
N GLY A 418 -39.45 4.52 3.90
CA GLY A 418 -38.50 3.50 3.40
C GLY A 418 -38.18 3.64 1.91
N ALA A 419 -38.43 4.80 1.32
CA ALA A 419 -38.07 5.13 -0.05
C ALA A 419 -37.25 6.43 -0.12
N VAL A 420 -36.35 6.48 -1.09
CA VAL A 420 -35.53 7.64 -1.39
C VAL A 420 -35.85 8.12 -2.80
N LEU A 421 -36.28 9.37 -2.94
CA LEU A 421 -36.42 10.01 -4.23
C LEU A 421 -35.11 10.71 -4.60
N LEU A 422 -34.55 10.30 -5.73
CA LEU A 422 -33.35 10.87 -6.32
C LEU A 422 -33.71 11.67 -7.55
N GLU A 423 -33.09 12.85 -7.68
CA GLU A 423 -32.99 13.58 -8.93
C GLU A 423 -31.60 13.35 -9.52
N LEU A 424 -31.52 12.70 -10.69
CA LEU A 424 -30.25 12.45 -11.35
C LEU A 424 -29.69 13.76 -11.94
N THR A 425 -28.43 14.06 -11.66
CA THR A 425 -27.79 15.35 -11.97
C THR A 425 -26.64 15.23 -12.97
N GLY A 426 -26.05 14.04 -13.14
CA GLY A 426 -24.91 13.82 -14.03
C GLY A 426 -24.70 12.35 -14.40
N GLY A 427 -23.85 12.11 -15.41
CA GLY A 427 -23.51 10.77 -15.88
C GLY A 427 -24.47 10.13 -16.87
N MET A 428 -25.38 10.91 -17.47
CA MET A 428 -26.44 10.44 -18.40
C MET A 428 -26.18 10.79 -19.87
N GLY A 429 -24.97 11.25 -20.20
CA GLY A 429 -24.63 11.79 -21.51
C GLY A 429 -24.81 13.32 -21.61
N ARG A 430 -24.63 13.86 -22.83
CA ARG A 430 -24.70 15.32 -23.12
C ARG A 430 -26.03 15.79 -23.73
N LYS A 431 -26.95 14.86 -24.00
CA LYS A 431 -28.23 15.13 -24.69
C LYS A 431 -29.37 15.30 -23.67
N LEU A 432 -30.51 15.82 -24.13
CA LEU A 432 -31.76 15.89 -23.35
C LEU A 432 -32.51 14.54 -23.29
N THR A 433 -31.89 13.48 -23.77
CA THR A 433 -32.36 12.10 -23.69
C THR A 433 -31.23 11.28 -23.09
N PRO A 434 -31.49 10.47 -22.05
CA PRO A 434 -30.44 9.65 -21.45
C PRO A 434 -29.94 8.63 -22.47
N GLU A 435 -28.66 8.28 -22.36
CA GLU A 435 -28.11 7.16 -23.12
C GLU A 435 -28.79 5.84 -22.69
N PRO A 436 -29.07 4.91 -23.63
CA PRO A 436 -29.76 3.66 -23.31
C PRO A 436 -29.08 2.87 -22.19
N GLY A 437 -29.88 2.40 -21.22
CA GLY A 437 -29.40 1.61 -20.09
C GLY A 437 -28.62 2.39 -19.03
N VAL A 438 -28.53 3.72 -19.11
CA VAL A 438 -27.82 4.55 -18.12
C VAL A 438 -28.68 4.88 -16.90
N VAL A 439 -29.94 5.27 -17.12
CA VAL A 439 -30.91 5.49 -16.04
C VAL A 439 -31.48 4.13 -15.63
N PRO A 440 -31.44 3.76 -14.33
CA PRO A 440 -32.02 2.51 -13.86
C PRO A 440 -33.53 2.43 -14.13
N GLU A 441 -34.02 1.23 -14.43
CA GLU A 441 -35.44 0.97 -14.71
C GLU A 441 -36.17 0.41 -13.48
N VAL A 442 -37.50 0.45 -13.51
CA VAL A 442 -38.32 -0.13 -12.43
C VAL A 442 -38.03 -1.62 -12.30
N GLY A 443 -37.71 -2.07 -11.08
CA GLY A 443 -37.28 -3.43 -10.78
C GLY A 443 -35.76 -3.61 -10.65
N ASP A 444 -34.96 -2.65 -11.12
CA ASP A 444 -33.50 -2.72 -10.99
C ASP A 444 -33.06 -2.60 -9.53
N ARG A 445 -31.99 -3.34 -9.18
CA ARG A 445 -31.31 -3.19 -7.89
C ARG A 445 -30.19 -2.19 -8.01
N VAL A 446 -30.24 -1.14 -7.21
CA VAL A 446 -29.27 -0.04 -7.23
C VAL A 446 -28.68 0.17 -5.84
N CYS A 447 -27.46 0.72 -5.81
CA CYS A 447 -26.83 1.20 -4.59
C CYS A 447 -26.29 2.60 -4.84
N PHE A 448 -26.70 3.55 -4.01
CA PHE A 448 -26.24 4.93 -4.04
C PHE A 448 -25.51 5.26 -2.75
N THR A 449 -24.51 6.13 -2.85
CA THR A 449 -23.68 6.50 -1.70
C THR A 449 -23.22 7.95 -1.80
N SER A 450 -23.02 8.58 -0.64
CA SER A 450 -22.41 9.91 -0.55
C SER A 450 -20.89 9.88 -0.69
N LEU A 451 -20.28 8.69 -0.75
CA LEU A 451 -18.85 8.55 -1.02
C LEU A 451 -18.52 9.19 -2.37
N THR A 452 -17.44 9.98 -2.39
CA THR A 452 -16.95 10.63 -3.59
C THR A 452 -15.50 10.27 -3.83
N ASP A 453 -15.20 9.82 -5.05
CA ASP A 453 -13.81 9.69 -5.50
C ASP A 453 -13.25 11.12 -5.70
N GLY A 454 -12.38 11.53 -4.78
CA GLY A 454 -11.78 12.88 -4.76
C GLY A 454 -12.71 13.97 -4.20
N ALA A 455 -13.18 13.80 -2.95
CA ALA A 455 -14.03 14.76 -2.25
C ALA A 455 -13.43 16.19 -2.21
N PHE A 456 -12.12 16.28 -2.02
CA PHE A 456 -11.39 17.54 -2.14
C PHE A 456 -11.02 17.81 -3.60
N GLY A 457 -11.06 19.08 -4.02
CA GLY A 457 -10.48 19.53 -5.30
C GLY A 457 -8.95 19.68 -5.22
N ALA A 458 -8.29 19.92 -6.36
CA ALA A 458 -6.89 20.32 -6.31
C ALA A 458 -6.80 21.68 -5.59
N ALA A 459 -6.10 21.73 -4.47
CA ALA A 459 -5.89 22.98 -3.76
C ALA A 459 -4.80 23.80 -4.45
N LYS A 460 -4.93 25.12 -4.42
CA LYS A 460 -3.87 26.04 -4.84
C LYS A 460 -2.98 26.33 -3.64
N PHE A 461 -1.74 25.93 -3.73
CA PHE A 461 -0.70 26.28 -2.76
C PHE A 461 0.11 27.45 -3.29
N PRO A 462 0.67 28.31 -2.41
CA PRO A 462 1.60 29.35 -2.84
C PRO A 462 2.80 28.75 -3.57
N ASP A 463 3.47 29.57 -4.37
CA ASP A 463 4.78 29.25 -4.90
C ASP A 463 5.83 29.28 -3.77
N ARG A 464 7.01 28.73 -4.05
CA ARG A 464 8.07 28.57 -3.04
C ARG A 464 8.51 29.93 -2.49
N GLU A 465 8.62 30.90 -3.38
CA GLU A 465 9.01 32.29 -3.14
C GLU A 465 7.97 33.04 -2.29
N ASP A 466 6.74 32.55 -2.26
CA ASP A 466 5.62 33.12 -1.50
C ASP A 466 5.34 32.34 -0.20
N THR A 467 6.28 31.52 0.25
CA THR A 467 6.13 30.78 1.52
C THR A 467 5.93 31.77 2.68
N PRO A 468 4.83 31.68 3.46
CA PRO A 468 4.55 32.64 4.52
C PRO A 468 5.66 32.71 5.57
N TRP A 469 5.95 33.92 6.07
CA TRP A 469 6.96 34.14 7.13
C TRP A 469 6.68 33.35 8.40
N THR A 470 5.40 33.09 8.71
CA THR A 470 4.95 32.25 9.84
C THR A 470 5.42 30.80 9.73
N HIS A 471 5.84 30.36 8.54
CA HIS A 471 6.33 29.02 8.26
C HIS A 471 7.82 29.02 7.89
N GLY A 472 8.56 30.10 8.21
CA GLY A 472 9.99 30.22 7.96
C GLY A 472 10.37 31.08 6.74
N GLY A 473 9.38 31.63 6.01
CA GLY A 473 9.62 32.44 4.82
C GLY A 473 10.09 31.61 3.61
N PRO A 474 10.51 32.27 2.52
CA PRO A 474 10.97 31.58 1.32
C PRO A 474 12.20 30.71 1.62
N PRO A 475 12.12 29.37 1.47
CA PRO A 475 13.25 28.51 1.77
C PRO A 475 14.33 28.64 0.69
N GLY A 476 15.59 28.80 1.08
CA GLY A 476 16.75 28.79 0.16
C GLY A 476 16.89 27.45 -0.57
N GLU A 477 17.48 27.46 -1.77
CA GLU A 477 17.64 26.27 -2.63
C GLU A 477 18.25 25.09 -1.86
N TYR A 478 17.68 23.89 -2.02
CA TYR A 478 18.22 22.72 -1.33
C TYR A 478 19.44 22.22 -2.08
N VAL A 479 20.59 22.24 -1.40
CA VAL A 479 21.83 21.63 -1.85
C VAL A 479 22.27 20.66 -0.75
N PRO A 480 22.46 19.36 -1.05
CA PRO A 480 22.91 18.39 -0.07
C PRO A 480 24.25 18.81 0.56
N THR A 481 24.38 18.64 1.88
CA THR A 481 25.63 18.91 2.61
C THR A 481 26.17 17.64 3.27
N ASN A 482 27.40 17.70 3.80
CA ASN A 482 27.94 16.59 4.59
C ASN A 482 27.11 16.32 5.86
N GLU A 483 26.46 17.34 6.42
CA GLU A 483 25.54 17.19 7.56
C GLU A 483 24.30 16.35 7.21
N ASP A 484 23.89 16.33 5.93
CA ASP A 484 22.81 15.43 5.49
C ASP A 484 23.21 13.95 5.53
N ALA A 485 24.52 13.66 5.44
CA ALA A 485 25.08 12.31 5.58
C ALA A 485 25.37 11.94 7.05
N GLU A 486 25.29 12.90 7.97
CA GLU A 486 25.34 12.69 9.41
C GLU A 486 23.97 12.23 9.91
N GLU A 487 23.88 10.99 10.35
CA GLU A 487 22.75 10.54 11.15
C GLU A 487 23.07 10.84 12.61
N GLU A 488 22.09 11.24 13.43
CA GLU A 488 22.26 11.48 14.89
C GLU A 488 22.81 10.26 15.67
N TRP A 489 23.03 9.14 14.98
CA TRP A 489 23.34 7.81 15.50
C TRP A 489 24.54 7.18 14.76
N SER A 490 25.26 7.92 13.90
CA SER A 490 26.51 7.47 13.26
C SER A 490 27.74 7.68 14.12
#